data_AF-A0A1X7T6F9-F1
#
_entry.id   AF-A0A1X7T6F9-F1
#
_cell.length_a   1.000
_cell.length_b   1.000
_cell.length_c   1.000
_cell.angle_alpha   90.00
_cell.angle_beta   90.00
_cell.angle_gamma   90.00
#
_symmetry.space_group_name_H-M   'P 1'
#
loop_
_entity.id
_entity.type
_entity.pdbx_description
1 polymer ?
#
loop_
_entity_poly.entity_id
_entity_poly.type
_entity_poly.pdbx_seq_one_letter_code
_entity_poly.pdbx_strand_id
1 'polypeptide(L)'
;MPHLTSTRHLILFLRMPKKKTKYGSACEDRHASFTPLCISIDGLMGKEMESFVRRLTESLATKWDCQLSTTLYWVRAKLSFSLICAVNVC
;
A
#
# COMPACT_ATOMS: atom_id res chain seq x y z
N MET A 1 3.58 -18.96 17.80
CA MET A 1 4.28 -17.86 18.50
C MET A 1 3.71 -16.51 18.06
N PRO A 2 2.69 -15.93 18.73
CA PRO A 2 1.96 -14.76 18.24
C PRO A 2 2.39 -13.39 18.82
N HIS A 3 3.56 -13.27 19.48
CA HIS A 3 3.92 -12.04 20.20
C HIS A 3 4.59 -10.95 19.34
N LEU A 4 4.94 -11.23 18.07
CA LEU A 4 5.77 -10.33 17.25
C LEU A 4 4.97 -9.54 16.18
N THR A 5 3.68 -9.85 15.97
CA THR A 5 2.79 -9.11 15.05
C THR A 5 2.25 -7.82 15.65
N SER A 6 2.22 -7.70 16.98
CA SER A 6 1.64 -6.55 17.69
C SER A 6 2.43 -5.25 17.44
N THR A 7 3.76 -5.27 17.56
CA THR A 7 4.61 -4.08 17.39
C THR A 7 4.73 -3.63 15.93
N ARG A 8 4.54 -4.54 14.96
CA ARG A 8 4.81 -4.28 13.53
C ARG A 8 3.68 -3.54 12.83
N HIS A 9 2.42 -3.77 13.20
CA HIS A 9 1.30 -2.92 12.77
C HIS A 9 1.39 -1.50 13.36
N LEU A 10 1.95 -1.34 14.57
CA LEU A 10 2.04 -0.03 15.22
C LEU A 10 2.86 0.97 14.40
N ILE A 11 3.93 0.54 13.72
CA ILE A 11 4.75 1.46 12.92
C ILE A 11 3.93 2.12 11.81
N LEU A 12 3.15 1.32 11.07
CA LEU A 12 2.26 1.83 10.02
C LEU A 12 1.14 2.68 10.62
N PHE A 13 0.51 2.20 11.70
CA PHE A 13 -0.54 2.93 12.42
C PHE A 13 -0.06 4.28 12.95
N LEU A 14 1.19 4.40 13.40
CA LEU A 14 1.75 5.64 13.94
C LEU A 14 2.29 6.57 12.84
N ARG A 15 2.83 6.04 11.74
CA ARG A 15 3.40 6.86 10.66
C ARG A 15 2.36 7.34 9.66
N MET A 16 1.31 6.57 9.41
CA MET A 16 0.29 6.92 8.41
C MET A 16 -0.43 8.24 8.73
N PRO A 17 -0.95 8.45 9.95
CA PRO A 17 -1.56 9.73 10.32
C PRO A 17 -0.57 10.88 10.21
N LYS A 18 0.69 10.69 10.63
CA LYS A 18 1.74 11.72 10.52
C LYS A 18 1.99 12.14 9.07
N LYS A 19 2.04 11.18 8.13
CA LYS A 19 2.15 11.50 6.70
C LYS A 19 0.90 12.25 6.20
N LYS A 20 -0.28 11.81 6.62
CA LYS A 20 -1.54 12.43 6.21
C LYS A 20 -1.66 13.88 6.70
N THR A 21 -1.29 14.16 7.95
CA THR A 21 -1.21 15.52 8.48
C THR A 21 -0.15 16.37 7.76
N LYS A 22 1.03 15.80 7.48
CA LYS A 22 2.14 16.54 6.85
C LYS A 22 1.81 17.00 5.43
N TYR A 23 1.13 16.17 4.64
CA TYR A 23 0.87 16.44 3.23
C TYR A 23 -0.59 16.78 2.90
N GLY A 24 -1.51 16.57 3.84
CA GLY A 24 -2.94 16.74 3.65
C GLY A 24 -3.33 18.18 3.29
N SER A 25 -2.89 19.16 4.09
CA SER A 25 -3.23 20.57 3.86
C SER A 25 -2.76 21.06 2.49
N ALA A 26 -1.51 20.76 2.13
CA ALA A 26 -0.95 21.13 0.83
C ALA A 26 -1.66 20.46 -0.36
N CYS A 27 -2.29 19.30 -0.16
CA CYS A 27 -3.14 18.66 -1.17
C CYS A 27 -4.53 19.29 -1.23
N GLU A 28 -5.13 19.61 -0.08
CA GLU A 28 -6.44 20.29 0.01
C GLU A 28 -6.41 21.66 -0.65
N ASP A 29 -5.33 22.43 -0.47
CA ASP A 29 -5.09 23.71 -1.15
C ASP A 29 -5.10 23.59 -2.69
N ARG A 30 -4.83 22.39 -3.21
CA ARG A 30 -4.82 22.07 -4.64
C ARG A 30 -6.09 21.33 -5.09
N HIS A 31 -7.13 21.29 -4.25
CA HIS A 31 -8.35 20.50 -4.47
C HIS A 31 -8.06 19.00 -4.75
N ALA A 32 -7.01 18.46 -4.13
CA ALA A 32 -6.60 17.07 -4.25
C ALA A 32 -6.68 16.34 -2.91
N SER A 33 -6.97 15.04 -2.95
CA SER A 33 -6.97 14.19 -1.76
C SER A 33 -5.66 13.41 -1.62
N PHE A 34 -5.05 13.44 -0.44
CA PHE A 34 -3.86 12.66 -0.13
C PHE A 34 -4.21 11.31 0.52
N THR A 35 -3.84 10.21 -0.14
CA THR A 35 -4.00 8.84 0.37
C THR A 35 -2.62 8.18 0.40
N PRO A 36 -1.96 8.08 1.56
CA PRO A 36 -0.64 7.50 1.63
C PRO A 36 -0.64 5.97 1.48
N LEU A 37 0.04 5.50 0.43
CA LEU A 37 0.31 4.08 0.21
C LEU A 37 1.60 3.68 0.94
N CYS A 38 1.49 2.99 2.08
CA CYS A 38 2.65 2.49 2.82
C CYS A 38 2.70 0.97 2.91
N ILE A 39 3.93 0.46 2.82
CA ILE A 39 4.32 -0.92 3.06
C ILE A 39 5.50 -0.90 4.04
N SER A 40 5.52 -1.83 5.00
CA SER A 40 6.69 -2.03 5.87
C SER A 40 7.79 -2.82 5.15
N ILE A 41 9.01 -2.77 5.66
CA ILE A 41 10.12 -3.58 5.12
C ILE A 41 9.82 -5.08 5.12
N ASP A 42 8.99 -5.55 6.06
CA ASP A 42 8.57 -6.95 6.19
C ASP A 42 7.39 -7.31 5.24
N GLY A 43 6.96 -6.38 4.37
CA GLY A 43 5.85 -6.60 3.44
C GLY A 43 4.45 -6.40 4.03
N LEU A 44 4.34 -5.86 5.24
CA LEU A 44 3.05 -5.55 5.86
C LEU A 44 2.45 -4.30 5.20
N MET A 45 1.17 -4.36 4.81
CA MET A 45 0.51 -3.27 4.10
C MET A 45 -0.35 -2.44 5.07
N GLY A 46 -0.34 -1.12 4.91
CA GLY A 46 -1.29 -0.26 5.62
C GLY A 46 -2.70 -0.41 5.04
N LYS A 47 -3.74 -0.11 5.82
CA LYS A 47 -5.16 -0.21 5.42
C LYS A 47 -5.47 0.44 4.06
N GLU A 48 -4.94 1.63 3.81
CA GLU A 48 -5.13 2.35 2.55
C GLU A 48 -4.43 1.63 1.38
N MET A 49 -3.24 1.06 1.62
CA MET A 49 -2.53 0.23 0.63
C MET A 49 -3.27 -1.08 0.34
N GLU A 50 -3.79 -1.78 1.35
CA GLU A 50 -4.59 -2.99 1.15
C GLU A 50 -5.85 -2.70 0.32
N SER A 51 -6.53 -1.59 0.62
CA SER A 51 -7.70 -1.15 -0.13
C SER A 51 -7.37 -0.81 -1.58
N PHE A 52 -6.22 -0.17 -1.81
CA PHE A 52 -5.70 0.12 -3.14
C PHE A 52 -5.40 -1.16 -3.92
N VAL A 53 -4.66 -2.10 -3.31
CA VAL A 53 -4.32 -3.40 -3.93
C VAL A 53 -5.58 -4.17 -4.30
N ARG A 54 -6.57 -4.24 -3.40
CA ARG A 54 -7.84 -4.93 -3.68
C ARG A 54 -8.55 -4.34 -4.90
N ARG A 55 -8.74 -3.01 -4.93
CA ARG A 55 -9.40 -2.33 -6.05
C ARG A 55 -8.64 -2.51 -7.37
N LEU A 56 -7.32 -2.42 -7.31
CA LEU A 56 -6.46 -2.63 -8.47
C LEU A 56 -6.61 -4.06 -9.01
N THR A 57 -6.55 -5.06 -8.12
CA THR A 57 -6.74 -6.46 -8.48
C THR A 57 -8.11 -6.73 -9.08
N GLU A 58 -9.19 -6.21 -8.48
CA GLU A 58 -10.57 -6.37 -9.01
C GLU A 58 -10.71 -5.76 -10.40
N SER A 59 -10.16 -4.56 -10.61
CA SER A 59 -10.19 -3.88 -11.91
C SER A 59 -9.38 -4.64 -12.97
N LEU A 60 -8.19 -5.14 -12.63
CA LEU A 60 -7.36 -5.90 -13.54
C LEU A 60 -7.95 -7.28 -13.86
N ALA A 61 -8.50 -7.98 -12.86
CA ALA A 61 -9.11 -9.28 -13.06
C ALA A 61 -10.29 -9.19 -14.02
N THR A 62 -11.10 -8.15 -13.87
CA THR A 62 -12.22 -7.83 -14.79
C THR A 62 -11.70 -7.49 -16.19
N LYS A 63 -10.64 -6.69 -16.29
CA LYS A 63 -10.08 -6.25 -17.58
C LYS A 63 -9.43 -7.39 -18.37
N TRP A 64 -8.80 -8.34 -17.68
CA TRP A 64 -8.04 -9.43 -18.28
C TRP A 64 -8.80 -10.75 -18.34
N ASP A 65 -10.05 -10.77 -17.85
CA ASP A 65 -10.85 -12.00 -17.72
C ASP A 65 -10.07 -13.14 -17.03
N CYS A 66 -9.41 -12.79 -15.92
CA CYS A 66 -8.51 -13.68 -15.20
C CYS A 66 -8.98 -13.90 -13.75
N GLN A 67 -8.61 -15.03 -13.17
CA GLN A 67 -8.96 -15.31 -11.78
C GLN A 67 -8.38 -14.26 -10.81
N LEU A 68 -9.18 -13.86 -9.82
CA LEU A 68 -8.81 -12.82 -8.85
C LEU A 68 -7.54 -13.18 -8.07
N SER A 69 -7.37 -14.46 -7.68
CA SER A 69 -6.19 -14.98 -6.99
C SER A 69 -4.91 -14.83 -7.81
N THR A 70 -4.94 -15.24 -9.09
CA THR A 70 -3.82 -15.11 -10.03
C THR A 70 -3.46 -13.65 -10.24
N THR A 71 -4.47 -12.80 -10.46
CA THR A 71 -4.27 -11.35 -10.63
C THR A 71 -3.70 -10.73 -9.36
N LEU A 72 -4.19 -11.12 -8.17
CA LEU A 72 -3.69 -10.63 -6.89
C LEU A 72 -2.22 -10.99 -6.70
N TYR A 73 -1.86 -12.24 -6.98
CA TYR A 73 -0.48 -12.70 -6.90
C TYR A 73 0.43 -11.89 -7.84
N TRP A 74 -0.01 -11.70 -9.09
CA TRP A 74 0.72 -10.88 -10.06
C TRP A 74 0.91 -9.44 -9.58
N VAL A 75 -0.16 -8.79 -9.08
CA VAL A 75 -0.10 -7.42 -8.53
C VAL A 75 0.88 -7.34 -7.36
N ARG A 76 0.82 -8.28 -6.41
CA ARG A 76 1.73 -8.30 -5.26
C ARG A 76 3.18 -8.49 -5.68
N ALA A 77 3.47 -9.38 -6.63
CA ALA A 77 4.80 -9.58 -7.17
C ALA A 77 5.36 -8.30 -7.84
N LYS A 78 4.54 -7.64 -8.67
CA LYS A 78 4.91 -6.38 -9.32
C LYS A 78 5.16 -5.25 -8.32
N LEU A 79 4.35 -5.17 -7.26
CA LEU A 79 4.54 -4.19 -6.18
C LEU A 79 5.84 -4.44 -5.42
N SER A 80 6.14 -5.69 -5.06
CA SER A 80 7.40 -6.05 -4.38
C SER A 80 8.61 -5.68 -5.23
N PHE A 81 8.59 -6.00 -6.52
CA PHE A 81 9.68 -5.61 -7.44
C PHE A 81 9.82 -4.09 -7.54
N SER A 82 8.70 -3.36 -7.70
CA SER A 82 8.70 -1.90 -7.78
C SER A 82 9.24 -1.26 -6.50
N LEU A 83 8.95 -1.85 -5.34
CA LEU A 83 9.46 -1.39 -4.05
C LEU A 83 10.98 -1.58 -3.95
N ILE A 84 11.50 -2.75 -4.36
CA ILE A 84 12.95 -3.00 -4.41
C ILE A 84 13.64 -1.96 -5.29
N CYS A 85 13.10 -1.69 -6.49
CA CYS A 85 13.63 -0.66 -7.37
C CYS A 85 13.57 0.73 -6.73
N ALA A 86 12.46 1.10 -6.09
CA ALA A 86 12.32 2.41 -5.44
C ALA A 86 13.30 2.62 -4.29
N VAL A 87 13.58 1.57 -3.50
CA VAL A 87 14.54 1.62 -2.40
C VAL A 87 15.97 1.65 -2.93
N ASN A 88 16.26 0.95 -4.03
CA ASN A 88 17.60 0.92 -4.63
C ASN A 88 17.95 2.18 -5.44
N VAL A 89 16.95 2.95 -5.87
CA VAL A 89 17.15 4.23 -6.61
C VAL A 89 17.30 5.42 -5.64
N CYS A 90 17.05 5.22 -4.35
CA CYS A 90 17.32 6.20 -3.29
C CYS A 90 18.71 5.97 -2.68
#